data_AF-A0A0Q5L1M3-F1
#
_entry.id   AF-A0A0Q5L1M3-F1
#
_cell.length_a   1.000
_cell.length_b   1.000
_cell.length_c   1.000
_cell.angle_alpha   90.00
_cell.angle_beta   90.00
_cell.angle_gamma   90.00
#
_symmetry.space_group_name_H-M   'P 1'
#
loop_
_entity.id
_entity.type
_entity.pdbx_description
1 polymer ?
#
loop_
_entity_poly.entity_id
_entity_poly.type
_entity_poly.pdbx_seq_one_letter_code
_entity_poly.pdbx_strand_id
1 'polypeptide(L)'
;MTALRALLARRRDDAGVSLAELLVAMMVFGIVITVVSTTFVSLAKATSQARSIDLNTRVASTGLADLTRTIRAARTIPVPGGTETPSFSVATTEALTLTTALNTADSVATVPRKVSFTVQPDRSLVESTVVGASAADYWTFTATATKRVIGGSVLSTAASGTPLFSYVDFSGKQLVPDASGALTTTQMSSIAAVRISLAVDRAGARTAQTVTLQNTVSLSNLLGGSVS
;
A
#
# COMPACT_ATOMS: atom_id res chain seq x y z
N MET A 1 11.39 -31.40 82.37
CA MET A 1 12.55 -30.74 81.72
C MET A 1 12.56 -30.86 80.18
N THR A 2 11.42 -31.14 79.54
CA THR A 2 11.30 -31.32 78.07
C THR A 2 10.85 -30.04 77.34
N ALA A 3 10.04 -29.20 77.97
CA ALA A 3 9.56 -27.93 77.39
C ALA A 3 10.67 -26.89 77.16
N LEU A 4 11.71 -26.87 78.02
CA LEU A 4 12.83 -25.94 77.90
C LEU A 4 13.76 -26.28 76.71
N ARG A 5 13.89 -27.57 76.37
CA ARG A 5 14.66 -28.02 75.20
C ARG A 5 13.96 -27.69 73.87
N ALA A 6 12.63 -27.75 73.83
CA ALA A 6 11.85 -27.38 72.65
C ALA A 6 11.92 -25.87 72.33
N LEU A 7 11.96 -25.02 73.36
CA LEU A 7 12.12 -23.57 73.20
C LEU A 7 13.54 -23.17 72.76
N LEU A 8 14.57 -23.89 73.21
CA LEU A 8 15.96 -23.65 72.79
C LEU A 8 16.26 -24.16 71.37
N ALA A 9 15.58 -25.23 70.92
CA ALA A 9 15.67 -25.69 69.53
C ALA A 9 15.09 -24.65 68.56
N ARG A 10 13.98 -23.99 68.94
CA ARG A 10 13.30 -22.99 68.10
C ARG A 10 14.09 -21.69 67.89
N ARG A 11 15.11 -21.40 68.71
CA ARG A 11 16.01 -20.24 68.56
C ARG A 11 17.23 -20.51 67.67
N ARG A 12 17.48 -21.76 67.29
CA ARG A 12 18.60 -22.12 66.40
C ARG A 12 18.24 -22.03 64.92
N ASP A 13 16.96 -21.83 64.61
CA ASP A 13 16.46 -21.63 63.24
C ASP A 13 16.50 -20.15 62.81
N ASP A 14 16.83 -19.21 63.70
CA ASP A 14 17.13 -17.81 63.38
C ASP A 14 18.61 -17.65 62.94
N ALA A 15 19.05 -18.49 62.00
CA ALA A 15 20.30 -18.26 61.29
C ALA A 15 20.07 -17.06 60.35
N GLY A 16 20.46 -15.87 60.80
CA GLY A 16 20.40 -14.65 59.99
C GLY A 16 21.10 -14.84 58.65
N VAL A 17 20.55 -14.24 57.60
CA VAL A 17 21.07 -14.29 56.23
C VAL A 17 22.56 -13.90 56.24
N SER A 18 23.43 -14.78 55.77
CA SER A 18 24.86 -14.48 55.68
C SER A 18 25.12 -13.42 54.60
N LEU A 19 26.15 -12.59 54.79
CA LEU A 19 26.54 -11.56 53.82
C LEU A 19 26.76 -12.15 52.41
N ALA A 20 27.33 -13.36 52.35
CA ALA A 20 27.53 -14.09 51.10
C ALA A 20 26.21 -14.51 50.44
N GLU A 21 25.22 -14.98 51.21
CA GLU A 21 23.90 -15.34 50.67
C GLU A 21 23.15 -14.13 50.12
N LEU A 22 23.22 -12.97 50.79
CA LEU A 22 22.61 -11.73 50.30
C LEU A 22 23.23 -11.31 48.95
N LEU A 23 24.55 -11.41 48.83
CA LEU A 23 25.27 -11.04 47.62
C LEU A 23 24.92 -11.97 46.45
N VAL A 24 24.88 -13.29 46.68
CA VAL A 24 24.45 -14.26 45.66
C VAL A 24 22.99 -14.02 45.26
N ALA A 25 22.10 -13.76 46.22
CA ALA A 25 20.70 -13.43 45.94
C ALA A 25 20.56 -12.18 45.06
N MET A 26 21.31 -11.12 45.33
CA MET A 26 21.31 -9.91 44.52
C MET A 26 21.86 -10.15 43.10
N MET A 27 22.91 -10.96 42.95
CA MET A 27 23.44 -11.32 41.62
C MET A 27 22.43 -12.13 40.79
N VAL A 28 21.85 -13.17 41.39
CA VAL A 28 20.83 -14.00 40.72
C VAL A 28 19.61 -13.15 40.37
N PHE A 29 19.16 -12.27 41.27
CA PHE A 29 18.05 -11.37 41.01
C PHE A 29 18.34 -10.39 39.86
N GLY A 30 19.56 -9.83 39.80
CA GLY A 30 19.99 -8.98 38.69
C GLY A 30 19.97 -9.69 37.34
N ILE A 31 20.43 -10.96 37.30
CA ILE A 31 20.36 -11.79 36.09
C ILE A 31 18.91 -12.03 35.69
N VAL A 32 18.04 -12.37 36.64
CA VAL A 32 16.61 -12.62 36.38
C VAL A 32 15.92 -11.36 35.84
N ILE A 33 16.14 -10.19 36.45
CA ILE A 33 15.59 -8.91 35.94
C ILE A 33 16.06 -8.65 34.51
N THR A 34 17.33 -8.91 34.21
CA THR A 34 17.90 -8.69 32.87
C THR A 34 17.22 -9.58 31.84
N VAL A 35 17.04 -10.87 32.13
CA VAL A 35 16.35 -11.81 31.23
C VAL A 35 14.88 -11.43 31.04
N VAL A 36 14.18 -11.05 32.12
CA VAL A 36 12.77 -10.63 32.03
C VAL A 36 12.63 -9.33 31.23
N SER A 37 13.51 -8.35 31.46
CA SER A 37 13.49 -7.05 30.77
C SER A 37 13.78 -7.21 29.28
N THR A 38 14.79 -7.99 28.92
CA THR A 38 15.12 -8.27 27.50
C THR A 38 14.00 -9.02 26.79
N THR A 39 13.36 -9.98 27.47
CA THR A 39 12.20 -10.71 26.94
C THR A 39 11.01 -9.78 26.73
N PHE A 40 10.71 -8.92 27.71
CA PHE A 40 9.63 -7.94 27.62
C PHE A 40 9.85 -6.95 26.46
N VAL A 41 11.07 -6.40 26.33
CA VAL A 41 11.41 -5.49 25.24
C VAL A 41 11.29 -6.18 23.88
N SER A 42 11.73 -7.44 23.79
CA SER A 42 11.64 -8.22 22.55
C SER A 42 10.18 -8.47 22.17
N LEU A 43 9.33 -8.82 23.13
CA LEU A 43 7.90 -9.02 22.91
C LEU A 43 7.18 -7.71 22.52
N ALA A 44 7.53 -6.60 23.15
CA ALA A 44 6.99 -5.29 22.83
C ALA A 44 7.36 -4.87 21.39
N LYS A 45 8.62 -5.08 20.99
CA LYS A 45 9.09 -4.82 19.61
C LYS A 45 8.38 -5.72 18.60
N ALA A 46 8.27 -7.02 18.88
CA ALA A 46 7.57 -7.97 18.00
C ALA A 46 6.09 -7.59 17.82
N THR A 47 5.41 -7.20 18.91
CA THR A 47 4.01 -6.75 18.86
C THR A 47 3.85 -5.45 18.07
N SER A 48 4.75 -4.49 18.26
CA SER A 48 4.76 -3.24 17.49
C SER A 48 4.97 -3.49 15.99
N GLN A 49 5.91 -4.38 15.65
CA GLN A 49 6.17 -4.78 14.28
C GLN A 49 4.95 -5.48 13.64
N ALA A 50 4.34 -6.44 14.33
CA ALA A 50 3.15 -7.14 13.85
C ALA A 50 1.99 -6.16 13.57
N ARG A 51 1.76 -5.19 14.47
CA ARG A 51 0.76 -4.14 14.26
C ARG A 51 1.08 -3.26 13.05
N SER A 52 2.35 -2.91 12.84
CA SER A 52 2.76 -2.13 11.68
C SER A 52 2.51 -2.87 10.37
N ILE A 53 2.81 -4.17 10.33
CA ILE A 53 2.59 -5.01 9.13
C ILE A 53 1.08 -5.13 8.84
N ASP A 54 0.25 -5.37 9.85
CA ASP A 54 -1.21 -5.46 9.68
C ASP A 54 -1.78 -4.14 9.12
N LEU A 55 -1.38 -3.00 9.70
CA LEU A 55 -1.82 -1.69 9.21
C LEU A 55 -1.35 -1.40 7.79
N ASN A 56 -0.09 -1.68 7.46
CA ASN A 56 0.45 -1.49 6.11
C ASN A 56 -0.31 -2.37 5.10
N THR A 57 -0.59 -3.62 5.47
CA THR A 57 -1.34 -4.56 4.62
C THR A 57 -2.76 -4.07 4.36
N ARG A 58 -3.46 -3.56 5.38
CA ARG A 58 -4.82 -3.00 5.22
C ARG A 58 -4.81 -1.79 4.31
N VAL A 59 -3.90 -0.84 4.54
CA VAL A 59 -3.76 0.38 3.74
C VAL A 59 -3.45 0.06 2.28
N ALA A 60 -2.51 -0.85 2.05
CA ALA A 60 -2.14 -1.28 0.72
C ALA A 60 -3.26 -2.05 0.00
N SER A 61 -3.99 -2.92 0.72
CA SER A 61 -5.13 -3.67 0.17
C SER A 61 -6.28 -2.74 -0.24
N THR A 62 -6.63 -1.77 0.61
CA THR A 62 -7.65 -0.76 0.28
C THR A 62 -7.23 0.06 -0.93
N GLY A 63 -5.98 0.52 -0.96
CA GLY A 63 -5.46 1.29 -2.11
C GLY A 63 -5.47 0.49 -3.41
N LEU A 64 -5.08 -0.78 -3.35
CA LEU A 64 -5.10 -1.69 -4.49
C LEU A 64 -6.53 -2.00 -4.98
N ALA A 65 -7.49 -2.14 -4.07
CA ALA A 65 -8.89 -2.33 -4.42
C ALA A 65 -9.46 -1.09 -5.13
N ASP A 66 -9.17 0.11 -4.65
CA ASP A 66 -9.59 1.38 -5.25
C ASP A 66 -8.98 1.57 -6.65
N LEU A 67 -7.67 1.32 -6.80
CA LEU A 67 -6.99 1.33 -8.10
C LEU A 67 -7.63 0.33 -9.06
N THR A 68 -7.81 -0.91 -8.61
CA THR A 68 -8.36 -1.99 -9.43
C THR A 68 -9.77 -1.68 -9.92
N ARG A 69 -10.63 -1.18 -9.03
CA ARG A 69 -12.00 -0.79 -9.35
C ARG A 69 -12.01 0.33 -10.39
N THR A 70 -11.18 1.35 -10.20
CA THR A 70 -11.13 2.52 -11.10
C THR A 70 -10.58 2.16 -12.48
N ILE A 71 -9.47 1.39 -12.52
CA ILE A 71 -8.84 0.94 -13.76
C ILE A 71 -9.80 0.01 -14.52
N ARG A 72 -10.46 -0.93 -13.86
CA ARG A 72 -11.45 -1.82 -14.49
C ARG A 72 -12.62 -1.06 -15.13
N ALA A 73 -12.96 0.10 -14.58
CA ALA A 73 -14.01 0.96 -15.12
C ALA A 73 -13.51 1.95 -16.18
N ALA A 74 -12.28 1.80 -16.68
CA ALA A 74 -11.74 2.61 -17.76
C ALA A 74 -12.60 2.44 -19.02
N ARG A 75 -12.81 3.52 -19.78
CA ARG A 75 -13.62 3.51 -21.00
C ARG A 75 -13.10 4.53 -22.00
N THR A 76 -13.38 4.30 -23.27
CA THR A 76 -13.27 5.35 -24.27
C THR A 76 -14.43 6.35 -24.10
N ILE A 77 -14.18 7.57 -24.53
CA ILE A 77 -15.19 8.62 -24.59
C ILE A 77 -15.07 9.36 -25.92
N PRO A 78 -16.19 9.88 -26.45
CA PRO A 78 -16.17 10.73 -27.63
C PRO A 78 -15.50 12.06 -27.31
N VAL A 79 -14.70 12.55 -28.26
CA VAL A 79 -14.14 13.92 -28.26
C VAL A 79 -14.83 14.78 -29.32
N PRO A 80 -14.62 16.12 -29.33
CA PRO A 80 -15.18 16.98 -30.38
C PRO A 80 -14.89 16.41 -31.77
N GLY A 81 -15.93 16.26 -32.59
CA GLY A 81 -15.82 15.63 -33.91
C GLY A 81 -16.12 14.13 -33.96
N GLY A 82 -16.53 13.52 -32.84
CA GLY A 82 -17.15 12.18 -32.80
C GLY A 82 -16.17 11.01 -32.87
N THR A 83 -14.85 11.26 -32.89
CA THR A 83 -13.85 10.19 -32.78
C THR A 83 -13.72 9.76 -31.31
N GLU A 84 -13.60 8.47 -31.05
CA GLU A 84 -13.34 7.96 -29.70
C GLU A 84 -11.87 8.18 -29.34
N THR A 85 -11.61 8.76 -28.17
CA THR A 85 -10.24 8.87 -27.63
C THR A 85 -9.91 7.62 -26.80
N PRO A 86 -8.65 7.12 -26.84
CA PRO A 86 -8.20 6.04 -25.99
C PRO A 86 -8.55 6.30 -24.51
N SER A 87 -8.91 5.23 -23.80
CA SER A 87 -9.26 5.32 -22.38
C SER A 87 -8.11 5.83 -21.51
N PHE A 88 -6.87 5.67 -21.98
CA PHE A 88 -5.65 6.15 -21.33
C PHE A 88 -5.11 7.37 -22.04
N SER A 89 -4.80 8.41 -21.27
CA SER A 89 -4.14 9.63 -21.77
C SER A 89 -2.71 9.79 -21.24
N VAL A 90 -2.37 9.10 -20.14
CA VAL A 90 -1.01 8.99 -19.60
C VAL A 90 -0.84 7.57 -19.10
N ALA A 91 0.22 6.90 -19.50
CA ALA A 91 0.57 5.56 -19.02
C ALA A 91 2.09 5.46 -18.87
N THR A 92 2.58 5.74 -17.66
CA THR A 92 3.99 5.63 -17.29
C THR A 92 4.16 4.64 -16.15
N THR A 93 5.40 4.31 -15.79
CA THR A 93 5.66 3.38 -14.70
C THR A 93 5.19 3.85 -13.32
N GLU A 94 4.97 5.16 -13.14
CA GLU A 94 4.59 5.77 -11.85
C GLU A 94 3.39 6.73 -11.93
N ALA A 95 2.87 6.97 -13.13
CA ALA A 95 1.70 7.80 -13.35
C ALA A 95 0.75 7.18 -14.39
N LEU A 96 -0.54 7.23 -14.09
CA LEU A 96 -1.58 6.69 -14.94
C LEU A 96 -2.76 7.65 -14.98
N THR A 97 -3.19 8.09 -16.16
CA THR A 97 -4.39 8.90 -16.31
C THR A 97 -5.35 8.22 -17.28
N LEU A 98 -6.58 8.00 -16.81
CA LEU A 98 -7.61 7.31 -17.55
C LEU A 98 -8.97 8.00 -17.41
N THR A 99 -9.84 7.77 -18.38
CA THR A 99 -11.24 8.15 -18.30
C THR A 99 -12.07 6.96 -17.87
N THR A 100 -12.97 7.15 -16.91
CA THR A 100 -13.80 6.08 -16.32
C THR A 100 -15.28 6.45 -16.28
N ALA A 101 -16.16 5.44 -16.32
CA ALA A 101 -17.61 5.52 -16.12
C ALA A 101 -18.03 5.08 -14.71
N LEU A 102 -17.23 5.39 -13.68
CA LEU A 102 -17.62 4.96 -12.34
C LEU A 102 -18.83 5.77 -11.83
N ASN A 103 -19.98 5.09 -11.70
CA ASN A 103 -21.12 5.63 -10.97
C ASN A 103 -20.73 5.76 -9.50
N THR A 104 -20.67 7.00 -9.02
CA THR A 104 -20.66 7.31 -7.59
C THR A 104 -22.10 7.43 -7.10
N ALA A 105 -22.34 7.21 -5.81
CA ALA A 105 -23.67 7.19 -5.20
C ALA A 105 -24.52 8.46 -5.43
N ASP A 106 -23.92 9.53 -5.96
CA ASP A 106 -24.51 10.84 -6.16
C ASP A 106 -25.25 11.01 -7.50
N SER A 107 -25.32 9.99 -8.39
CA SER A 107 -26.07 10.13 -9.65
C SER A 107 -26.57 8.81 -10.24
N VAL A 108 -27.76 8.87 -10.84
CA VAL A 108 -28.39 7.80 -11.62
C VAL A 108 -27.87 7.78 -13.08
N ALA A 109 -27.20 8.86 -13.51
CA ALA A 109 -26.60 8.99 -14.83
C ALA A 109 -25.08 8.77 -14.76
N THR A 110 -24.56 7.97 -15.69
CA THR A 110 -23.12 7.65 -15.76
C THR A 110 -22.30 8.82 -16.29
N VAL A 111 -21.96 9.76 -15.41
CA VAL A 111 -21.07 10.89 -15.70
C VAL A 111 -19.62 10.39 -15.75
N PRO A 112 -18.91 10.53 -16.88
CA PRO A 112 -17.51 10.15 -16.95
C PRO A 112 -16.65 11.00 -16.02
N ARG A 113 -15.55 10.42 -15.54
CA ARG A 113 -14.55 11.09 -14.73
C ARG A 113 -13.18 10.85 -15.35
N LYS A 114 -12.32 11.87 -15.30
CA LYS A 114 -10.90 11.72 -15.61
C LYS A 114 -10.17 11.52 -14.30
N VAL A 115 -9.55 10.37 -14.13
CA VAL A 115 -8.83 9.99 -12.92
C VAL A 115 -7.36 9.85 -13.25
N SER A 116 -6.52 10.46 -12.42
CA SER A 116 -5.07 10.38 -12.51
C SER A 116 -4.51 9.85 -11.21
N PHE A 117 -3.62 8.86 -11.32
CA PHE A 117 -2.81 8.34 -10.23
C PHE A 117 -1.39 8.81 -10.46
N THR A 118 -0.75 9.40 -9.46
CA THR A 118 0.62 9.90 -9.58
C THR A 118 1.36 9.71 -8.27
N VAL A 119 2.58 9.17 -8.36
CA VAL A 119 3.51 9.15 -7.24
C VAL A 119 4.11 10.55 -7.08
N GLN A 120 3.90 11.15 -5.91
CA GLN A 120 4.44 12.47 -5.58
C GLN A 120 5.92 12.40 -5.19
N PRO A 121 6.63 13.54 -5.08
CA PRO A 121 8.04 13.56 -4.64
C PRO A 121 8.28 12.96 -3.26
N ASP A 122 7.29 13.01 -2.36
CA ASP A 122 7.30 12.35 -1.05
C ASP A 122 6.97 10.85 -1.12
N ARG A 123 6.84 10.31 -2.33
CA ARG A 123 6.46 8.93 -2.66
C ARG A 123 5.02 8.56 -2.28
N SER A 124 4.18 9.49 -1.85
CA SER A 124 2.76 9.22 -1.67
C SER A 124 2.08 9.00 -3.02
N LEU A 125 1.22 7.98 -3.12
CA LEU A 125 0.38 7.79 -4.30
C LEU A 125 -0.87 8.66 -4.16
N VAL A 126 -1.06 9.60 -5.07
CA VAL A 126 -2.20 10.51 -5.06
C VAL A 126 -3.13 10.20 -6.22
N GLU A 127 -4.42 10.06 -5.93
CA GLU A 127 -5.49 10.10 -6.91
C GLU A 127 -5.98 11.53 -7.06
N SER A 128 -6.10 11.99 -8.29
CA SER A 128 -6.76 13.24 -8.64
C SER A 128 -7.86 12.98 -9.65
N THR A 129 -9.08 13.38 -9.29
CA THR A 129 -10.31 13.10 -10.03
C THR A 129 -10.97 14.40 -10.49
N VAL A 130 -11.26 14.48 -11.78
CA VAL A 130 -12.01 15.57 -12.40
C VAL A 130 -13.32 15.02 -12.94
N VAL A 131 -14.44 15.64 -12.57
CA VAL A 131 -15.77 15.26 -13.08
C VAL A 131 -15.96 15.82 -14.49
N GLY A 132 -16.50 14.99 -15.38
CA GLY A 132 -16.84 15.42 -16.73
C GLY A 132 -18.03 16.38 -16.74
N ALA A 133 -17.92 17.45 -17.52
CA ALA A 133 -19.03 18.30 -17.91
C ALA A 133 -19.45 17.98 -19.35
N SER A 134 -20.76 17.80 -19.57
CA SER A 134 -21.30 17.53 -20.90
C SER A 134 -21.20 18.76 -21.78
N ALA A 135 -20.73 18.59 -23.02
CA ALA A 135 -20.63 19.61 -24.04
C ALA A 135 -21.20 19.05 -25.35
N ALA A 136 -22.50 19.29 -25.60
CA ALA A 136 -23.25 18.71 -26.71
C ALA A 136 -23.09 17.17 -26.78
N ASP A 137 -22.23 16.68 -27.67
CA ASP A 137 -22.01 15.25 -27.93
C ASP A 137 -20.73 14.68 -27.31
N TYR A 138 -19.96 15.47 -26.56
CA TYR A 138 -18.70 15.05 -25.94
C TYR A 138 -18.58 15.51 -24.48
N TRP A 139 -17.52 15.04 -23.80
CA TRP A 139 -17.25 15.36 -22.40
C TRP A 139 -15.98 16.17 -22.23
N THR A 140 -16.03 17.17 -21.33
CA THR A 140 -14.89 18.03 -20.97
C THR A 140 -14.50 17.84 -19.51
N PHE A 141 -13.21 17.99 -19.19
CA PHE A 141 -12.68 17.81 -17.83
C PHE A 141 -11.88 19.04 -17.39
N THR A 142 -12.59 20.15 -17.22
CA THR A 142 -11.99 21.46 -16.87
C THR A 142 -12.19 21.86 -15.42
N ALA A 143 -13.04 21.14 -14.68
CA ALA A 143 -13.29 21.41 -13.27
C ALA A 143 -12.04 21.21 -12.41
N THR A 144 -12.03 21.86 -11.24
CA THR A 144 -10.99 21.66 -10.23
C THR A 144 -10.95 20.20 -9.80
N ALA A 145 -9.77 19.61 -9.84
CA ALA A 145 -9.59 18.21 -9.48
C ALA A 145 -9.64 18.00 -7.97
N THR A 146 -10.46 17.05 -7.52
CA THR A 146 -10.42 16.57 -6.13
C THR A 146 -9.23 15.64 -5.97
N LYS A 147 -8.45 15.82 -4.90
CA LYS A 147 -7.25 15.01 -4.62
C LYS A 147 -7.43 14.20 -3.35
N ARG A 148 -6.96 12.95 -3.37
CA ARG A 148 -6.86 12.09 -2.18
C ARG A 148 -5.60 11.24 -2.23
N VAL A 149 -4.96 11.04 -1.09
CA VAL A 149 -3.85 10.10 -0.97
C VAL A 149 -4.43 8.69 -0.93
N ILE A 150 -3.94 7.81 -1.81
CA ILE A 150 -4.28 6.39 -1.84
C ILE A 150 -3.13 5.60 -1.25
N GLY A 151 -3.38 4.95 -0.13
CA GLY A 151 -2.39 4.06 0.46
C GLY A 151 -1.28 4.79 1.21
N GLY A 152 -0.09 4.19 1.24
CA GLY A 152 1.13 4.77 1.82
C GLY A 152 2.21 5.02 0.75
N SER A 153 3.47 5.13 1.17
CA SER A 153 4.57 5.53 0.27
C SER A 153 4.95 4.40 -0.68
N VAL A 154 4.99 4.68 -1.98
CA VAL A 154 5.42 3.74 -3.03
C VAL A 154 6.94 3.61 -2.99
N LEU A 155 7.44 2.45 -2.58
CA LEU A 155 8.88 2.24 -2.40
C LEU A 155 9.62 1.85 -3.68
N SER A 156 8.97 1.17 -4.63
CA SER A 156 9.64 0.72 -5.84
C SER A 156 9.69 1.81 -6.91
N THR A 157 10.88 2.04 -7.47
CA THR A 157 11.05 2.80 -8.71
C THR A 157 11.29 1.83 -9.86
N ALA A 158 10.96 2.22 -11.08
CA ALA A 158 11.24 1.41 -12.27
C ALA A 158 12.75 1.11 -12.45
N ALA A 159 13.63 1.95 -11.90
CA ALA A 159 15.08 1.77 -11.95
C ALA A 159 15.61 0.78 -10.90
N SER A 160 14.87 0.54 -9.81
CA SER A 160 15.32 -0.25 -8.66
C SER A 160 14.55 -1.55 -8.44
N GLY A 161 13.56 -1.88 -9.29
CA GLY A 161 12.74 -3.08 -9.16
C GLY A 161 11.49 -3.07 -10.03
N THR A 162 10.43 -3.74 -9.57
CA THR A 162 9.15 -3.82 -10.30
C THR A 162 8.44 -2.45 -10.31
N PRO A 163 8.10 -1.89 -11.49
CA PRO A 163 7.41 -0.61 -11.58
C PRO A 163 6.00 -0.69 -10.96
N LEU A 164 5.49 0.45 -10.49
CA LEU A 164 4.14 0.53 -9.92
C LEU A 164 3.08 0.11 -10.96
N PHE A 165 3.22 0.60 -12.20
CA PHE A 165 2.38 0.21 -13.32
C PHE A 165 3.20 -0.46 -14.42
N SER A 166 2.71 -1.59 -14.91
CA SER A 166 3.15 -2.19 -16.16
C SER A 166 1.95 -2.63 -16.98
N TYR A 167 2.11 -2.68 -18.29
CA TYR A 167 1.00 -2.75 -19.24
C TYR A 167 1.16 -3.96 -20.14
N VAL A 168 0.04 -4.59 -20.49
CA VAL A 168 -0.01 -5.78 -21.34
C VAL A 168 -1.02 -5.53 -22.45
N ASP A 169 -0.67 -5.92 -23.67
CA ASP A 169 -1.55 -5.81 -24.84
C ASP A 169 -2.53 -6.99 -24.97
N PHE A 170 -3.40 -6.93 -25.97
CA PHE A 170 -4.41 -7.96 -26.25
C PHE A 170 -3.81 -9.31 -26.70
N SER A 171 -2.53 -9.34 -27.09
CA SER A 171 -1.80 -10.57 -27.39
C SER A 171 -1.14 -11.20 -26.15
N GLY A 172 -1.25 -10.54 -24.98
CA GLY A 172 -0.62 -10.96 -23.75
C GLY A 172 0.84 -10.52 -23.62
N LYS A 173 1.35 -9.70 -24.55
CA LYS A 173 2.73 -9.21 -24.54
C LYS A 173 2.82 -7.93 -23.70
N GLN A 174 3.89 -7.83 -22.92
CA GLN A 174 4.17 -6.62 -22.13
C GLN A 174 4.52 -5.46 -23.06
N LEU A 175 3.83 -4.34 -22.88
CA LEU A 175 4.14 -3.08 -23.53
C LEU A 175 5.32 -2.43 -22.79
N VAL A 176 6.36 -2.11 -23.54
CA VAL A 176 7.58 -1.51 -23.00
C VAL A 176 7.50 0.02 -23.17
N PRO A 177 7.60 0.78 -22.07
CA PRO A 177 7.71 2.24 -22.13
C PRO A 177 8.96 2.68 -22.87
N ASP A 178 8.92 3.87 -23.46
CA ASP A 178 10.07 4.50 -24.11
C ASP A 178 11.12 4.98 -23.09
N ALA A 179 12.16 5.66 -23.56
CA ALA A 179 13.24 6.18 -22.72
C ALA A 179 12.76 7.20 -21.65
N SER A 180 11.58 7.80 -21.83
CA SER A 180 10.95 8.69 -20.84
C SER A 180 10.14 7.93 -19.78
N GLY A 181 10.01 6.61 -19.93
CA GLY A 181 9.21 5.77 -19.03
C GLY A 181 7.71 5.81 -19.35
N ALA A 182 7.31 6.35 -20.50
CA ALA A 182 5.92 6.48 -20.94
C ALA A 182 5.60 5.57 -22.13
N LEU A 183 4.34 5.15 -22.26
CA LEU A 183 3.83 4.49 -23.47
C LEU A 183 3.47 5.53 -24.53
N THR A 184 3.70 5.17 -25.79
CA THR A 184 3.23 5.94 -26.96
C THR A 184 1.71 5.91 -27.07
N THR A 185 1.12 6.86 -27.81
CA THR A 185 -0.33 6.91 -28.04
C THR A 185 -0.89 5.63 -28.69
N THR A 186 -0.15 5.03 -29.62
CA THR A 186 -0.50 3.74 -30.25
C THR A 186 -0.42 2.57 -29.27
N GLN A 187 0.56 2.55 -28.38
CA GLN A 187 0.63 1.53 -27.35
C GLN A 187 -0.51 1.70 -26.32
N MET A 188 -0.86 2.94 -25.98
CA MET A 188 -1.95 3.23 -25.03
C MET A 188 -3.32 2.73 -25.51
N SER A 189 -3.61 2.77 -26.82
CA SER A 189 -4.83 2.20 -27.37
C SER A 189 -4.84 0.66 -27.38
N SER A 190 -3.66 0.03 -27.28
CA SER A 190 -3.52 -1.44 -27.26
C SER A 190 -3.53 -2.06 -25.87
N ILE A 191 -3.65 -1.27 -24.79
CA ILE A 191 -3.62 -1.77 -23.40
C ILE A 191 -4.85 -2.65 -23.14
N ALA A 192 -4.61 -3.93 -22.88
CA ALA A 192 -5.62 -4.91 -22.49
C ALA A 192 -5.62 -5.21 -20.99
N ALA A 193 -4.48 -5.05 -20.32
CA ALA A 193 -4.39 -5.20 -18.87
C ALA A 193 -3.34 -4.27 -18.27
N VAL A 194 -3.58 -3.87 -17.02
CA VAL A 194 -2.62 -3.13 -16.19
C VAL A 194 -2.22 -4.01 -15.02
N ARG A 195 -0.93 -4.28 -14.86
CA ARG A 195 -0.37 -4.91 -13.68
C ARG A 195 0.09 -3.81 -12.72
N ILE A 196 -0.38 -3.91 -11.49
CA ILE A 196 -0.14 -2.97 -10.40
C ILE A 196 0.73 -3.67 -9.38
N SER A 197 1.89 -3.10 -9.07
CA SER A 197 2.79 -3.60 -8.02
C SER A 197 2.98 -2.51 -6.96
N LEU A 198 2.21 -2.59 -5.88
CA LEU A 198 2.20 -1.59 -4.83
C LEU A 198 3.06 -2.07 -3.65
N ALA A 199 4.24 -1.47 -3.49
CA ALA A 199 5.10 -1.66 -2.33
C ALA A 199 4.90 -0.49 -1.35
N VAL A 200 4.29 -0.74 -0.18
CA VAL A 200 3.96 0.30 0.80
C VAL A 200 4.88 0.24 2.01
N ASP A 201 5.35 1.41 2.42
CA ASP A 201 5.87 1.64 3.77
C ASP A 201 5.25 2.91 4.38
N ARG A 202 5.02 2.84 5.69
CA ARG A 202 4.54 3.98 6.47
C ARG A 202 5.75 4.66 7.08
N ALA A 203 6.02 5.88 6.63
CA ALA A 203 7.14 6.70 7.07
C ALA A 203 7.22 6.77 8.61
N GLY A 204 8.35 6.33 9.17
CA GLY A 204 8.70 6.56 10.59
C GLY A 204 9.52 5.45 11.26
N ALA A 205 9.54 4.23 10.76
CA ALA A 205 10.34 3.15 11.34
C ALA A 205 11.60 2.91 10.49
N ARG A 206 12.79 3.06 11.08
CA ARG A 206 14.11 2.77 10.46
C ARG A 206 14.32 1.27 10.11
N THR A 207 13.27 0.48 10.17
CA THR A 207 13.18 -0.93 9.75
C THR A 207 11.91 -1.07 8.91
N ALA A 208 11.91 -0.45 7.73
CA ALA A 208 10.80 -0.50 6.78
C ALA A 208 10.51 -1.96 6.40
N GLN A 209 9.47 -2.55 7.00
CA GLN A 209 8.95 -3.85 6.59
C GLN A 209 8.00 -3.59 5.42
N THR A 210 8.58 -3.62 4.21
CA THR A 210 7.86 -3.37 2.97
C THR A 210 6.86 -4.48 2.70
N VAL A 211 5.59 -4.12 2.54
CA VAL A 211 4.57 -5.04 2.02
C VAL A 211 4.41 -4.76 0.54
N THR A 212 4.65 -5.76 -0.31
CA THR A 212 4.41 -5.67 -1.75
C THR A 212 3.17 -6.46 -2.11
N LEU A 213 2.17 -5.79 -2.67
CA LEU A 213 1.00 -6.43 -3.27
C LEU A 213 1.03 -6.27 -4.77
N GLN A 214 0.68 -7.34 -5.48
CA GLN A 214 0.58 -7.35 -6.94
C GLN A 214 -0.83 -7.73 -7.37
N ASN A 215 -1.38 -6.98 -8.32
CA ASN A 215 -2.64 -7.33 -8.95
C ASN A 215 -2.56 -7.09 -10.46
N THR A 216 -3.28 -7.90 -11.23
CA THR A 216 -3.47 -7.69 -12.67
C THR A 216 -4.92 -7.37 -12.95
N VAL A 217 -5.16 -6.23 -13.58
CA VAL A 217 -6.50 -5.75 -13.93
C VAL A 217 -6.68 -5.89 -15.44
N SER A 218 -7.48 -6.87 -15.86
CA SER A 218 -7.90 -7.01 -17.25
C SER A 218 -8.99 -6.02 -17.60
N LEU A 219 -8.89 -5.42 -18.79
CA LEU A 219 -9.79 -4.40 -19.34
C LEU A 219 -10.62 -4.99 -20.47
N SER A 220 -11.37 -6.05 -20.19
CA SER A 220 -12.19 -6.74 -21.18
C SER A 220 -13.32 -5.88 -21.75
N ASN A 221 -13.63 -4.76 -21.09
CA ASN A 221 -14.63 -3.80 -21.52
C ASN A 221 -14.10 -2.79 -22.55
N LEU A 222 -12.78 -2.74 -22.78
CA LEU A 222 -12.21 -2.02 -23.90
C LEU A 222 -12.23 -2.96 -25.10
N LEU A 223 -12.85 -2.50 -26.19
CA LEU A 223 -12.80 -3.23 -27.46
C LEU A 223 -11.34 -3.23 -27.93
N GLY A 224 -10.68 -4.38 -27.76
CA GLY A 224 -9.33 -4.57 -28.26
C GLY A 224 -9.30 -4.36 -29.76
N GLY A 225 -8.34 -3.54 -30.19
CA GLY A 225 -8.18 -3.03 -31.55
C GLY A 225 -8.95 -3.82 -32.59
N SER A 226 -10.08 -3.26 -33.03
CA SER A 226 -10.69 -3.66 -34.29
C SER A 226 -9.64 -3.43 -35.36
N VAL A 227 -9.09 -4.54 -35.86
CA VAL A 227 -8.28 -4.59 -37.06
C VAL A 227 -9.12 -3.98 -38.17
N SER A 228 -8.77 -2.75 -38.56
CA SER A 228 -8.97 -2.25 -39.92
C SER A 228 -7.96 -2.93 -40.83
#